data_AF-A0A2N2NIJ2-F1
#
_entry.id   AF-A0A2N2NIJ2-F1
#
_cell.length_a   1.000
_cell.length_b   1.000
_cell.length_c   1.000
_cell.angle_alpha   90.00
_cell.angle_beta   90.00
_cell.angle_gamma   90.00
#
_symmetry.space_group_name_H-M   'P 1'
#
loop_
_entity.id
_entity.type
_entity.pdbx_description
1 polymer ?
#
loop_
_entity_poly.entity_id
_entity_poly.type
_entity_poly.pdbx_seq_one_letter_code
_entity_poly.pdbx_strand_id
1 'polypeptide(L)'
;MTVQNSKPSVFVRFLKVLLRLLLTLLFGIILGAALYFGFQFVYQELVIPTQQNATDLQNLNTRINQQWDLLQNKNKEFEDRLSEMESDQENTTDHISKLVADFEQISADLDAYQIQQEDLADQIQKIDQSIVDLIDQNKDLTAQNEDIISLVKDLEIEKKLQPIYQDLQLFKIMLQVNRSRLFLLQDNYGLAKQELVLVNELLNSLLLSATEEQKNEILLWDARLNLAISHLPDNLILANDDLEILWSMMANGFTSPNDIVVLENTEENDLNSTSQSSDTTSATPTPKP
;
A
#
# COMPACT_ATOMS: atom_id res chain seq x y z
N MET A 1 72.70 -127.87 103.81
CA MET A 1 72.53 -128.27 102.40
C MET A 1 73.14 -127.21 101.52
N THR A 2 74.18 -127.63 100.81
CA THR A 2 74.99 -126.94 99.81
C THR A 2 74.16 -126.55 98.58
N VAL A 3 74.26 -125.30 98.10
CA VAL A 3 74.18 -125.03 96.66
C VAL A 3 75.26 -124.04 96.27
N GLN A 4 76.05 -124.52 95.33
CA GLN A 4 77.36 -124.11 94.91
C GLN A 4 77.22 -123.12 93.75
N ASN A 5 78.10 -122.11 93.73
CA ASN A 5 78.30 -121.14 92.66
C ASN A 5 78.20 -121.74 91.25
N SER A 6 77.48 -121.07 90.35
CA SER A 6 77.88 -121.02 88.95
C SER A 6 78.08 -119.56 88.56
N LYS A 7 79.35 -119.14 88.55
CA LYS A 7 79.77 -117.85 88.00
C LYS A 7 79.31 -117.82 86.53
N PRO A 8 78.58 -116.80 86.07
CA PRO A 8 78.16 -116.73 84.68
C PRO A 8 79.40 -116.68 83.79
N SER A 9 79.54 -117.70 82.93
CA SER A 9 80.60 -117.81 81.93
C SER A 9 80.68 -116.51 81.12
N VAL A 10 81.91 -116.04 80.88
CA VAL A 10 82.21 -114.81 80.13
C VAL A 10 81.49 -114.80 78.78
N PHE A 11 81.24 -115.98 78.19
CA PHE A 11 80.47 -116.17 76.95
C PHE A 11 78.99 -115.81 77.07
N VAL A 12 78.33 -116.12 78.20
CA VAL A 12 76.92 -115.76 78.45
C VAL A 12 76.78 -114.26 78.68
N ARG A 13 77.77 -113.63 79.33
CA ARG A 13 77.84 -112.17 79.45
C ARG A 13 78.04 -111.51 78.08
N PHE A 14 78.90 -112.07 77.23
CA PHE A 14 79.12 -111.60 75.86
C PHE A 14 77.87 -111.74 74.97
N LEU A 15 77.21 -112.90 74.97
CA LEU A 15 76.00 -113.13 74.18
C LEU A 15 74.83 -112.25 74.65
N LYS A 16 74.71 -112.02 75.97
CA LYS A 16 73.71 -111.10 76.52
C LYS A 16 73.98 -109.64 76.11
N VAL A 17 75.25 -109.23 76.02
CA VAL A 17 75.63 -107.92 75.50
C VAL A 17 75.36 -107.82 73.99
N LEU A 18 75.71 -108.85 73.21
CA LEU A 18 75.47 -108.91 71.77
C LEU A 18 73.98 -108.87 71.43
N LEU A 19 73.16 -109.67 72.12
CA LEU A 19 71.70 -109.68 71.95
C LEU A 19 71.10 -108.33 72.35
N ARG A 20 71.56 -107.73 73.45
CA ARG A 20 71.14 -106.39 73.87
C ARG A 20 71.51 -105.34 72.81
N LEU A 21 72.68 -105.45 72.18
CA LEU A 21 73.11 -104.57 71.10
C LEU A 21 72.26 -104.75 69.84
N LEU A 22 72.00 -105.99 69.42
CA LEU A 22 71.17 -106.30 68.25
C LEU A 22 69.71 -105.87 68.44
N LEU A 23 69.16 -106.05 69.64
CA LEU A 23 67.80 -105.60 69.96
C LEU A 23 67.71 -104.08 70.03
N THR A 24 68.76 -103.40 70.51
CA THR A 24 68.86 -101.93 70.48
C THR A 24 68.97 -101.42 69.04
N LEU A 25 69.73 -102.11 68.18
CA LEU A 25 69.83 -101.80 66.75
C LEU A 25 68.49 -102.00 66.03
N LEU A 26 67.81 -103.12 66.28
CA LEU A 26 66.49 -103.41 65.71
C LEU A 26 65.47 -102.35 66.14
N PHE A 27 65.45 -101.97 67.43
CA PHE A 27 64.61 -100.88 67.92
C PHE A 27 64.96 -99.56 67.24
N GLY A 28 66.25 -99.25 67.04
CA GLY A 28 66.69 -98.08 66.30
C GLY A 28 66.18 -98.06 64.86
N ILE A 29 66.20 -99.21 64.16
CA ILE A 29 65.70 -99.35 62.79
C ILE A 29 64.18 -99.20 62.74
N ILE A 30 63.44 -99.87 63.63
CA ILE A 30 61.96 -99.78 63.69
C ILE A 30 61.54 -98.36 64.03
N LEU A 31 62.20 -97.71 64.99
CA LEU A 31 61.93 -96.32 65.36
C LEU A 31 62.25 -95.36 64.21
N GLY A 32 63.37 -95.57 63.51
CA GLY A 32 63.74 -94.81 62.32
C GLY A 32 62.74 -94.95 61.18
N ALA A 33 62.29 -96.18 60.90
CA ALA A 33 61.26 -96.45 59.89
C ALA A 33 59.91 -95.83 60.28
N ALA A 34 59.48 -95.98 61.53
CA ALA A 34 58.24 -95.38 62.03
C ALA A 34 58.26 -93.85 61.95
N LEU A 35 59.39 -93.21 62.28
CA LEU A 35 59.56 -91.76 62.11
C LEU A 35 59.54 -91.34 60.64
N TYR A 36 60.23 -92.07 59.75
CA TYR A 36 60.26 -91.77 58.32
C TYR A 36 58.87 -91.91 57.67
N PHE A 37 58.19 -93.05 57.88
CA PHE A 37 56.86 -93.27 57.34
C PHE A 37 55.79 -92.41 58.00
N GLY A 38 55.91 -92.14 59.31
CA GLY A 38 55.04 -91.22 60.03
C GLY A 38 55.15 -89.80 59.48
N PHE A 39 56.39 -89.32 59.25
CA PHE A 39 56.62 -88.02 58.64
C PHE A 39 56.09 -87.97 57.20
N GLN A 40 56.31 -89.02 56.41
CA GLN A 40 55.81 -89.10 55.04
C GLN A 40 54.27 -89.09 54.98
N PHE A 41 53.60 -89.84 55.87
CA PHE A 41 52.13 -89.88 55.94
C PHE A 41 51.56 -88.52 56.34
N VAL A 42 52.10 -87.89 57.40
CA VAL A 42 51.67 -86.56 57.85
C VAL A 42 51.92 -85.49 56.79
N TYR A 43 53.03 -85.59 56.05
CA TYR A 43 53.33 -84.68 54.94
C TYR A 43 52.32 -84.82 53.79
N GLN A 44 51.95 -86.05 53.43
CA GLN A 44 50.97 -86.30 52.37
C GLN A 44 49.55 -85.88 52.77
N GLU A 45 49.13 -86.19 54.00
CA GLU A 45 47.75 -85.96 54.44
C GLU A 45 47.48 -84.49 54.86
N LEU A 46 48.47 -83.76 55.38
CA LEU A 46 48.26 -82.39 55.89
C LEU A 46 48.88 -81.29 55.02
N VAL A 47 50.07 -81.50 54.46
CA VAL A 47 50.80 -80.43 53.76
C VAL A 47 50.28 -80.24 52.33
N ILE A 48 49.97 -81.32 51.60
CA ILE A 48 49.46 -81.24 50.22
C ILE A 48 48.10 -80.52 50.12
N PRO A 49 47.05 -80.85 50.92
CA PRO A 49 45.76 -80.19 50.78
C PRO A 49 45.80 -78.72 51.22
N THR A 50 46.69 -78.33 52.14
CA THR A 50 46.84 -76.91 52.52
C THR A 50 47.46 -76.07 51.39
N GLN A 51 48.36 -76.64 50.58
CA GLN A 51 48.89 -75.97 49.39
C GLN A 51 47.83 -75.82 48.29
N GLN A 52 46.99 -76.83 48.09
CA GLN A 52 45.86 -76.76 47.15
C GLN A 52 44.82 -75.73 47.60
N ASN A 53 44.40 -75.77 48.87
CA ASN A 53 43.49 -74.79 49.45
C ASN A 53 44.05 -73.36 49.40
N ALA A 54 45.36 -73.17 49.62
CA ALA A 54 45.99 -71.86 49.47
C ALA A 54 45.94 -71.36 48.01
N THR A 55 46.15 -72.24 47.05
CA THR A 55 46.05 -71.93 45.61
C THR A 55 44.60 -71.61 45.23
N ASP A 56 43.64 -72.38 45.73
CA ASP A 56 42.21 -72.16 45.49
C ASP A 56 41.71 -70.86 46.12
N LEU A 57 42.17 -70.54 47.34
CA LEU A 57 41.89 -69.25 47.98
C LEU A 57 42.49 -68.08 47.20
N GLN A 58 43.71 -68.21 46.67
CA GLN A 58 44.32 -67.19 45.83
C GLN A 58 43.54 -67.00 44.52
N ASN A 59 43.12 -68.09 43.88
CA ASN A 59 42.30 -68.06 42.68
C ASN A 59 40.92 -67.45 42.96
N LEU A 60 40.29 -67.81 44.08
CA LEU A 60 39.02 -67.25 44.52
C LEU A 60 39.15 -65.75 44.81
N ASN A 61 40.19 -65.34 45.53
CA ASN A 61 40.46 -63.93 45.81
C ASN A 61 40.68 -63.13 44.51
N THR A 62 41.39 -63.72 43.55
CA THR A 62 41.57 -63.13 42.21
C THR A 62 40.24 -62.97 41.48
N ARG A 63 39.39 -64.00 41.49
CA ARG A 63 38.04 -63.92 40.89
C ARG A 63 37.15 -62.90 41.60
N ILE A 64 37.18 -62.84 42.92
CA ILE A 64 36.43 -61.87 43.72
C ILE A 64 36.88 -60.45 43.36
N ASN A 65 38.18 -60.19 43.29
CA ASN A 65 38.72 -58.88 42.89
C ASN A 65 38.32 -58.52 41.45
N GLN A 66 38.41 -59.47 40.51
CA GLN A 66 37.96 -59.27 39.13
C GLN A 66 36.45 -58.96 39.04
N GLN A 67 35.63 -59.62 39.88
CA GLN A 67 34.20 -59.33 39.95
C GLN A 67 33.92 -57.96 40.55
N TRP A 68 34.66 -57.55 41.58
CA TRP A 68 34.58 -56.20 42.15
C TRP A 68 34.96 -55.13 41.14
N ASP A 69 36.05 -55.32 40.40
CA ASP A 69 36.48 -54.41 39.34
C ASP A 69 35.41 -54.29 38.25
N LEU A 70 34.80 -55.42 37.84
CA LEU A 70 33.73 -55.43 36.85
C LEU A 70 32.47 -54.72 37.36
N LEU A 71 32.07 -54.94 38.62
CA LEU A 71 30.93 -54.25 39.22
C LEU A 71 31.19 -52.75 39.34
N GLN A 72 32.39 -52.35 39.75
CA GLN A 72 32.78 -50.94 39.83
C GLN A 72 32.75 -50.28 38.46
N ASN A 73 33.29 -50.95 37.43
CA ASN A 73 33.25 -50.45 36.05
C ASN A 73 31.82 -50.33 35.52
N LYS A 74 30.95 -51.31 35.79
CA LYS A 74 29.54 -51.24 35.39
C LYS A 74 28.77 -50.14 36.13
N ASN A 75 29.02 -49.95 37.42
CA ASN A 75 28.40 -48.86 38.17
C ASN A 75 28.83 -47.50 37.61
N LYS A 76 30.13 -47.34 37.30
CA LYS A 76 30.63 -46.14 36.63
C LYS A 76 29.97 -45.91 35.27
N GLU A 77 29.84 -46.95 34.45
CA GLU A 77 29.15 -46.87 33.15
C GLU A 77 27.68 -46.47 33.31
N PHE A 78 26.98 -46.99 34.33
CA PHE A 78 25.60 -46.59 34.60
C PHE A 78 25.49 -45.16 35.11
N GLU A 79 26.41 -44.70 35.96
CA GLU A 79 26.48 -43.31 36.40
C GLU A 79 26.73 -42.37 35.21
N ASP A 80 27.68 -42.70 34.33
CA ASP A 80 27.99 -41.92 33.14
C ASP A 80 26.76 -41.85 32.20
N ARG A 81 26.09 -42.98 31.95
CA ARG A 81 24.85 -43.04 31.15
C ARG A 81 23.67 -42.32 31.77
N LEU A 82 23.54 -42.36 33.10
CA LEU A 82 22.48 -41.65 33.81
C LEU A 82 22.69 -40.14 33.69
N SER A 83 23.94 -39.68 33.85
CA SER A 83 24.29 -38.28 33.68
C SER A 83 24.06 -37.79 32.25
N GLU A 84 24.36 -38.60 31.24
CA GLU A 84 24.07 -38.28 29.83
C GLU A 84 22.56 -38.21 29.58
N MET A 85 21.79 -39.18 30.08
CA MET A 85 20.33 -39.20 29.93
C MET A 85 19.65 -38.03 30.66
N GLU A 86 20.14 -37.64 31.84
CA GLU A 86 19.67 -36.46 32.57
C GLU A 86 19.94 -35.18 31.79
N SER A 87 21.14 -35.04 31.20
CA SER A 87 21.50 -33.91 30.35
C SER A 87 20.64 -33.84 29.07
N ASP A 88 20.38 -34.98 28.43
CA ASP A 88 19.52 -35.05 27.24
C ASP A 88 18.06 -34.71 27.60
N GLN A 89 17.59 -35.13 28.77
CA GLN A 89 16.26 -34.80 29.27
C GLN A 89 16.12 -33.30 29.56
N GLU A 90 17.14 -32.67 30.14
CA GLU A 90 17.17 -31.22 30.37
C GLU A 90 17.10 -30.48 29.03
N ASN A 91 17.96 -30.83 28.07
CA ASN A 91 17.97 -30.21 26.75
C ASN A 91 16.64 -30.41 26.00
N THR A 92 16.03 -31.59 26.11
CA THR A 92 14.70 -31.84 25.52
C THR A 92 13.62 -30.98 26.18
N THR A 93 13.67 -30.79 27.49
CA THR A 93 12.73 -29.94 28.24
C THR A 93 12.85 -28.48 27.83
N ASP A 94 14.08 -28.01 27.63
CA ASP A 94 14.36 -26.65 27.13
C ASP A 94 13.82 -26.45 25.71
N HIS A 95 14.03 -27.42 24.82
CA HIS A 95 13.47 -27.40 23.47
C HIS A 95 11.94 -27.39 23.46
N ILE A 96 11.29 -28.19 24.31
CA ILE A 96 9.84 -28.19 24.46
C ILE A 96 9.34 -26.83 24.98
N SER A 97 10.01 -26.27 25.99
CA SER A 97 9.65 -24.96 26.56
C SER A 97 9.73 -23.85 25.51
N LYS A 98 10.77 -23.88 24.68
CA LYS A 98 10.92 -22.96 23.55
C LYS A 98 9.82 -23.16 22.51
N LEU A 99 9.51 -24.40 22.14
CA LEU A 99 8.46 -24.69 21.17
C LEU A 99 7.07 -24.24 21.65
N VAL A 100 6.79 -24.38 22.95
CA VAL A 100 5.55 -23.88 23.57
C VAL A 100 5.48 -22.35 23.48
N ALA A 101 6.57 -21.65 23.81
CA ALA A 101 6.62 -20.20 23.66
C ALA A 101 6.43 -19.74 22.21
N ASP A 102 7.08 -20.42 21.25
CA ASP A 102 6.91 -20.15 19.82
C ASP A 102 5.45 -20.39 19.38
N PHE A 103 4.80 -21.43 19.90
CA PHE A 103 3.39 -21.72 19.59
C PHE A 103 2.44 -20.66 20.16
N GLU A 104 2.67 -20.20 21.40
CA GLU A 104 1.91 -19.11 22.01
C GLU A 104 2.05 -17.81 21.21
N GLN A 105 3.27 -17.50 20.75
CA GLN A 105 3.52 -16.34 19.89
C GLN A 105 2.80 -16.47 18.55
N ILE A 106 2.91 -17.61 17.87
CA ILE A 106 2.22 -17.84 16.58
C ILE A 106 0.70 -17.75 16.75
N SER A 107 0.14 -18.23 17.87
CA SER A 107 -1.29 -18.10 18.16
C SER A 107 -1.69 -16.63 18.32
N ALA A 108 -0.91 -15.84 19.06
CA ALA A 108 -1.18 -14.42 19.24
C ALA A 108 -1.07 -13.64 17.90
N ASP A 109 -0.10 -13.99 17.07
CA ASP A 109 0.05 -13.39 15.73
C ASP A 109 -1.15 -13.76 14.83
N LEU A 110 -1.65 -15.00 14.89
CA LEU A 110 -2.83 -15.44 14.15
C LEU A 110 -4.08 -14.65 14.55
N ASP A 111 -4.29 -14.44 15.85
CA ASP A 111 -5.40 -13.63 16.36
C ASP A 111 -5.29 -12.18 15.88
N ALA A 112 -4.09 -11.60 15.89
CA ALA A 112 -3.85 -10.26 15.38
C ALA A 112 -4.14 -10.15 13.87
N TYR A 113 -3.73 -11.14 13.06
CA TYR A 113 -4.06 -11.19 11.64
C TYR A 113 -5.56 -11.31 11.39
N GLN A 114 -6.29 -12.05 12.21
CA GLN A 114 -7.74 -12.16 12.10
C GLN A 114 -8.43 -10.82 12.38
N ILE A 115 -8.02 -10.10 13.42
CA ILE A 115 -8.53 -8.74 13.74
C ILE A 115 -8.23 -7.79 12.57
N GLN A 116 -7.02 -7.86 12.01
CA GLN A 116 -6.65 -7.04 10.85
C GLN A 116 -7.52 -7.36 9.63
N GLN A 117 -7.85 -8.63 9.39
CA GLN A 117 -8.72 -9.02 8.29
C GLN A 117 -10.14 -8.47 8.44
N GLU A 118 -10.68 -8.48 9.67
CA GLU A 118 -11.99 -7.89 9.99
C GLU A 118 -12.00 -6.38 9.73
N ASP A 119 -10.98 -5.66 10.20
CA ASP A 119 -10.86 -4.21 9.95
C ASP A 119 -10.74 -3.88 8.45
N LEU A 120 -9.97 -4.68 7.69
CA LEU A 120 -9.89 -4.51 6.23
C LEU A 120 -11.25 -4.74 5.55
N ALA A 121 -12.03 -5.74 6.00
CA ALA A 121 -13.37 -5.98 5.46
C ALA A 121 -14.31 -4.79 5.76
N ASP A 122 -14.25 -4.23 6.96
CA ASP A 122 -15.01 -3.03 7.34
C ASP A 122 -14.61 -1.81 6.51
N GLN A 123 -13.32 -1.64 6.22
CA GLN A 123 -12.82 -0.56 5.36
C GLN A 123 -13.32 -0.72 3.92
N ILE A 124 -13.32 -1.94 3.37
CA ILE A 124 -13.86 -2.21 2.03
C ILE A 124 -15.35 -1.86 1.98
N GLN A 125 -16.13 -2.26 2.99
CA GLN A 125 -17.56 -1.91 3.06
C GLN A 125 -17.80 -0.40 3.10
N LYS A 126 -16.99 0.35 3.85
CA LYS A 126 -17.08 1.82 3.90
C LYS A 126 -16.74 2.46 2.55
N ILE A 127 -15.73 1.94 1.86
CA ILE A 127 -15.36 2.41 0.52
C ILE A 127 -16.48 2.13 -0.47
N ASP A 128 -17.07 0.94 -0.45
CA ASP A 128 -18.20 0.57 -1.32
C ASP A 128 -19.39 1.51 -1.09
N GLN A 129 -19.72 1.83 0.17
CA GLN A 129 -20.77 2.80 0.48
C GLN A 129 -20.43 4.20 -0.06
N SER A 130 -19.18 4.65 0.12
CA SER A 130 -18.74 5.94 -0.41
C SER A 130 -18.80 6.01 -1.94
N ILE A 131 -18.54 4.90 -2.65
CA ILE A 131 -18.66 4.83 -4.10
C ILE A 131 -20.13 4.98 -4.51
N VAL A 132 -21.06 4.31 -3.82
CA VAL A 132 -22.51 4.44 -4.08
C VAL A 132 -22.96 5.90 -3.87
N ASP A 133 -22.56 6.51 -2.75
CA ASP A 133 -22.92 7.91 -2.44
C ASP A 133 -22.38 8.88 -3.51
N LEU A 134 -21.16 8.67 -4.01
CA LEU A 134 -20.56 9.48 -5.08
C LEU A 134 -21.28 9.29 -6.43
N ILE A 135 -21.73 8.07 -6.74
CA ILE A 135 -22.52 7.79 -7.94
C ILE A 135 -23.85 8.55 -7.90
N ASP A 136 -24.53 8.54 -6.75
CA ASP A 136 -25.79 9.26 -6.57
C ASP A 136 -25.60 10.78 -6.68
N GLN A 137 -24.54 11.32 -6.08
CA GLN A 137 -24.19 12.74 -6.23
C GLN A 137 -23.90 13.12 -7.68
N ASN A 138 -23.17 12.28 -8.43
CA ASN A 138 -22.86 12.55 -9.82
C ASN A 138 -24.11 12.50 -10.71
N LYS A 139 -25.05 11.60 -10.41
CA LYS A 139 -26.36 11.56 -11.06
C LYS A 139 -27.14 12.86 -10.82
N ASP A 140 -27.12 13.36 -9.59
CA ASP A 140 -27.81 14.61 -9.23
C ASP A 140 -27.18 15.83 -9.93
N LEU A 141 -25.84 15.92 -9.96
CA LEU A 141 -25.11 16.95 -10.71
C LEU A 141 -25.39 16.89 -12.22
N THR A 142 -25.52 15.69 -12.78
CA THR A 142 -25.85 15.51 -14.20
C THR A 142 -27.25 16.06 -14.49
N ALA A 143 -28.24 15.74 -13.65
CA ALA A 143 -29.60 16.29 -13.78
C ALA A 143 -29.60 17.83 -13.67
N GLN A 144 -28.88 18.39 -12.69
CA GLN A 144 -28.75 19.84 -12.54
C GLN A 144 -28.11 20.51 -13.77
N ASN A 145 -27.11 19.86 -14.39
CA ASN A 145 -26.50 20.36 -15.62
C ASN A 145 -27.46 20.34 -16.81
N GLU A 146 -28.27 19.28 -16.95
CA GLU A 146 -29.31 19.21 -17.97
C GLU A 146 -30.34 20.35 -17.80
N ASP A 147 -30.75 20.61 -16.57
CA ASP A 147 -31.66 21.71 -16.23
C ASP A 147 -31.06 23.08 -16.59
N ILE A 148 -29.79 23.33 -16.25
CA ILE A 148 -29.10 24.58 -16.60
C ILE A 148 -28.99 24.74 -18.13
N ILE A 149 -28.66 23.67 -18.86
CA ILE A 149 -28.57 23.70 -20.32
C ILE A 149 -29.94 24.07 -20.92
N SER A 150 -31.02 23.50 -20.38
CA SER A 150 -32.38 23.83 -20.82
C SER A 150 -32.70 25.31 -20.59
N LEU A 151 -32.39 25.84 -19.39
CA LEU A 151 -32.63 27.24 -19.04
C LEU A 151 -31.84 28.21 -19.92
N VAL A 152 -30.57 27.91 -20.19
CA VAL A 152 -29.72 28.73 -21.06
C VAL A 152 -30.27 28.74 -22.49
N LYS A 153 -30.73 27.59 -22.99
CA LYS A 153 -31.34 27.49 -24.32
C LYS A 153 -32.61 28.32 -24.42
N ASP A 154 -33.44 28.29 -23.38
CA ASP A 154 -34.71 29.03 -23.33
C ASP A 154 -34.51 30.56 -23.25
N LEU A 155 -33.36 31.02 -22.76
CA LEU A 155 -33.09 32.45 -22.64
C LEU A 155 -32.86 33.16 -24.00
N GLU A 156 -32.73 32.42 -25.12
CA GLU A 156 -32.52 32.94 -26.50
C GLU A 156 -31.51 34.11 -26.55
N ILE A 157 -30.46 34.08 -25.72
CA ILE A 157 -29.57 35.22 -25.46
C ILE A 157 -28.94 35.73 -26.75
N GLU A 158 -28.53 34.80 -27.63
CA GLU A 158 -27.87 35.12 -28.89
C GLU A 158 -28.80 35.88 -29.87
N LYS A 159 -30.08 35.50 -29.93
CA LYS A 159 -31.09 36.19 -30.74
C LYS A 159 -31.39 37.59 -30.20
N LYS A 160 -31.37 37.78 -28.87
CA LYS A 160 -31.56 39.10 -28.24
C LYS A 160 -30.37 40.03 -28.42
N LEU A 161 -29.15 39.48 -28.53
CA LEU A 161 -27.92 40.27 -28.73
C LEU A 161 -27.63 40.61 -30.19
N GLN A 162 -28.17 39.86 -31.15
CA GLN A 162 -27.99 40.09 -32.58
C GLN A 162 -28.27 41.55 -33.04
N PRO A 163 -29.40 42.20 -32.69
CA PRO A 163 -29.65 43.58 -33.12
C PRO A 163 -28.61 44.56 -32.55
N ILE A 164 -28.15 44.36 -31.32
CA ILE A 164 -27.13 45.21 -30.69
C ILE A 164 -25.79 45.11 -31.43
N TYR A 165 -25.41 43.91 -31.88
CA TYR A 165 -24.21 43.72 -32.69
C TYR A 165 -24.32 44.40 -34.07
N GLN A 166 -25.49 44.37 -34.69
CA GLN A 166 -25.75 45.04 -35.98
C GLN A 166 -25.66 46.56 -35.83
N ASP A 167 -26.27 47.13 -34.78
CA ASP A 167 -26.22 48.58 -34.49
C ASP A 167 -24.78 49.06 -34.24
N LEU A 168 -23.98 48.29 -33.52
CA LEU A 168 -22.57 48.60 -33.27
C LEU A 168 -21.75 48.62 -34.56
N GLN A 169 -22.00 47.66 -35.47
CA GLN A 169 -21.34 47.62 -36.77
C GLN A 169 -21.72 48.82 -37.64
N LEU A 170 -23.00 49.19 -37.68
CA LEU A 170 -23.48 50.39 -38.39
C LEU A 170 -22.81 51.67 -37.85
N PHE A 171 -22.75 51.82 -36.52
CA PHE A 171 -22.08 52.97 -35.91
C PHE A 171 -20.60 53.05 -36.29
N LYS A 172 -19.91 51.90 -36.29
CA LYS A 172 -18.49 51.82 -36.71
C LYS A 172 -18.31 52.23 -38.17
N ILE A 173 -19.22 51.80 -39.05
CA ILE A 173 -19.21 52.19 -40.47
C ILE A 173 -19.39 53.70 -40.61
N MET A 174 -20.40 54.29 -39.94
CA MET A 174 -20.66 55.73 -39.97
C MET A 174 -19.46 56.54 -39.46
N LEU A 175 -18.79 56.09 -38.41
CA LEU A 175 -17.59 56.72 -37.88
C LEU A 175 -16.46 56.75 -38.92
N GLN A 176 -16.26 55.66 -39.66
CA GLN A 176 -15.23 55.58 -40.69
C GLN A 176 -15.54 56.44 -41.91
N VAL A 177 -16.81 56.55 -42.30
CA VAL A 177 -17.23 57.52 -43.32
C VAL A 177 -16.94 58.95 -42.88
N ASN A 178 -17.27 59.33 -41.64
CA ASN A 178 -16.97 60.65 -41.11
C ASN A 178 -15.46 60.94 -41.06
N ARG A 179 -14.65 59.94 -40.71
CA ARG A 179 -13.19 60.06 -40.72
C ARG A 179 -12.63 60.24 -42.13
N SER A 180 -13.17 59.51 -43.11
CA SER A 180 -12.79 59.70 -44.51
C SER A 180 -13.09 61.12 -44.99
N ARG A 181 -14.28 61.65 -44.68
CA ARG A 181 -14.65 63.04 -44.99
C ARG A 181 -13.72 64.06 -44.35
N LEU A 182 -13.32 63.85 -43.09
CA LEU A 182 -12.32 64.69 -42.44
C LEU A 182 -10.98 64.66 -43.18
N PHE A 183 -10.53 63.50 -43.65
CA PHE A 183 -9.30 63.39 -44.44
C PHE A 183 -9.41 64.07 -45.81
N LEU A 184 -10.58 64.06 -46.45
CA LEU A 184 -10.81 64.83 -47.67
C LEU A 184 -10.68 66.34 -47.43
N LEU A 185 -11.20 66.85 -46.30
CA LEU A 185 -11.07 68.26 -45.92
C LEU A 185 -9.64 68.68 -45.58
N GLN A 186 -8.76 67.72 -45.26
CA GLN A 186 -7.34 67.94 -44.96
C GLN A 186 -6.42 67.69 -46.16
N ASP A 187 -6.99 67.52 -47.36
CA ASP A 187 -6.27 67.16 -48.58
C ASP A 187 -5.46 65.85 -48.48
N ASN A 188 -5.86 64.93 -47.60
CA ASN A 188 -5.20 63.65 -47.39
C ASN A 188 -5.98 62.49 -48.03
N TYR A 189 -5.98 62.47 -49.36
CA TYR A 189 -6.81 61.55 -50.15
C TYR A 189 -6.39 60.08 -50.01
N GLY A 190 -5.10 59.82 -49.77
CA GLY A 190 -4.60 58.47 -49.54
C GLY A 190 -5.22 57.84 -48.30
N LEU A 191 -5.26 58.58 -47.19
CA LEU A 191 -5.93 58.12 -45.96
C LEU A 191 -7.45 58.08 -46.13
N ALA A 192 -8.05 59.06 -46.80
CA ALA A 192 -9.48 59.05 -47.08
C ALA A 192 -9.91 57.77 -47.82
N LYS A 193 -9.17 57.39 -48.88
CA LYS A 193 -9.41 56.17 -49.64
C LYS A 193 -9.24 54.90 -48.81
N GLN A 194 -8.24 54.85 -47.93
CA GLN A 194 -8.04 53.72 -47.02
C GLN A 194 -9.24 53.54 -46.08
N GLU A 195 -9.76 54.62 -45.50
CA GLU A 195 -10.95 54.54 -44.64
C GLU A 195 -12.19 54.08 -45.43
N LEU A 196 -12.36 54.48 -46.69
CA LEU A 196 -13.49 53.99 -47.51
C LEU A 196 -13.37 52.51 -47.88
N VAL A 197 -12.15 52.00 -48.07
CA VAL A 197 -11.93 50.55 -48.25
C VAL A 197 -12.32 49.79 -46.99
N LEU A 198 -11.97 50.30 -45.80
CA LEU A 198 -12.40 49.70 -44.53
C LEU A 198 -13.92 49.76 -44.36
N VAL A 199 -14.57 50.84 -44.79
CA VAL A 199 -16.04 50.94 -44.81
C VAL A 199 -16.65 49.82 -45.68
N ASN A 200 -16.07 49.55 -46.85
CA ASN A 200 -16.54 48.48 -47.73
C ASN A 200 -16.41 47.10 -47.06
N GLU A 201 -15.28 46.81 -46.42
CA GLU A 201 -15.09 45.56 -45.68
C GLU A 201 -16.12 45.39 -44.56
N LEU A 202 -16.40 46.46 -43.81
CA LEU A 202 -17.39 46.44 -42.74
C LEU A 202 -18.83 46.28 -43.26
N LEU A 203 -19.19 46.91 -44.38
CA LEU A 203 -20.50 46.73 -45.02
C LEU A 203 -20.70 45.29 -45.51
N ASN A 204 -19.67 44.67 -46.10
CA ASN A 204 -19.73 43.27 -46.51
C ASN A 204 -19.92 42.34 -45.31
N SER A 205 -19.26 42.62 -44.18
CA SER A 205 -19.49 41.90 -42.93
C SER A 205 -20.92 42.07 -42.41
N LEU A 206 -21.46 43.28 -42.46
CA LEU A 206 -22.82 43.58 -42.01
C LEU A 206 -23.84 42.83 -42.87
N LEU A 207 -23.63 42.79 -44.19
CA LEU A 207 -24.48 42.10 -45.17
C LEU A 207 -24.66 40.60 -44.88
N LEU A 208 -23.61 39.93 -44.41
CA LEU A 208 -23.67 38.49 -44.06
C LEU A 208 -24.59 38.20 -42.87
N SER A 209 -24.78 39.18 -41.99
CA SER A 209 -25.59 39.06 -40.77
C SER A 209 -26.96 39.74 -40.85
N ALA A 210 -27.25 40.41 -41.98
CA ALA A 210 -28.43 41.22 -42.20
C ALA A 210 -29.64 40.39 -42.66
N THR A 211 -30.85 40.85 -42.34
CA THR A 211 -32.11 40.30 -42.87
C THR A 211 -32.26 40.63 -44.35
N GLU A 212 -33.14 39.92 -45.08
CA GLU A 212 -33.38 40.17 -46.51
C GLU A 212 -33.81 41.62 -46.81
N GLU A 213 -34.56 42.25 -45.91
CA GLU A 213 -34.97 43.65 -46.05
C GLU A 213 -33.78 44.61 -45.86
N GLN A 214 -32.92 44.35 -44.88
CA GLN A 214 -31.72 45.15 -44.60
C GLN A 214 -30.67 45.02 -45.70
N LYS A 215 -30.56 43.86 -46.35
CA LYS A 215 -29.59 43.63 -47.44
C LYS A 215 -29.77 44.61 -48.59
N ASN A 216 -31.01 44.94 -48.94
CA ASN A 216 -31.29 45.89 -50.02
C ASN A 216 -30.77 47.30 -49.69
N GLU A 217 -30.96 47.75 -48.45
CA GLU A 217 -30.43 49.04 -47.97
C GLU A 217 -28.89 49.04 -47.94
N ILE A 218 -28.27 47.97 -47.44
CA ILE A 218 -26.81 47.84 -47.40
C ILE A 218 -26.21 47.87 -48.81
N LEU A 219 -26.85 47.20 -49.78
CA LEU A 219 -26.41 47.24 -51.18
C LEU A 219 -26.53 48.65 -51.79
N LEU A 220 -27.55 49.42 -51.41
CA LEU A 220 -27.68 50.81 -51.83
C LEU A 220 -26.56 51.67 -51.23
N TRP A 221 -26.23 51.46 -49.95
CA TRP A 221 -25.11 52.12 -49.28
C TRP A 221 -23.77 51.77 -49.91
N ASP A 222 -23.54 50.50 -50.25
CA ASP A 222 -22.33 50.05 -50.95
C ASP A 222 -22.22 50.68 -52.34
N ALA A 223 -23.30 50.72 -53.11
CA ALA A 223 -23.31 51.39 -54.42
C ALA A 223 -22.93 52.89 -54.29
N ARG A 224 -23.45 53.56 -53.25
CA ARG A 224 -23.14 54.97 -52.98
C ARG A 224 -21.68 55.18 -52.53
N LEU A 225 -21.16 54.27 -51.71
CA LEU A 225 -19.75 54.26 -51.31
C LEU A 225 -18.81 54.10 -52.51
N ASN A 226 -19.11 53.13 -53.38
CA ASN A 226 -18.28 52.85 -54.56
C ASN A 226 -18.28 54.04 -55.54
N LEU A 227 -19.42 54.74 -55.66
CA LEU A 227 -19.49 56.01 -56.39
C LEU A 227 -18.53 57.06 -55.79
N ALA A 228 -18.58 57.27 -54.47
CA ALA A 228 -17.69 58.21 -53.78
C ALA A 228 -16.20 57.85 -53.97
N ILE A 229 -15.84 56.56 -53.89
CA ILE A 229 -14.47 56.08 -54.14
C ILE A 229 -14.04 56.37 -55.58
N SER A 230 -14.93 56.19 -56.56
CA SER A 230 -14.63 56.40 -57.98
C SER A 230 -14.32 57.86 -58.33
N HIS A 231 -14.84 58.80 -57.52
CA HIS A 231 -14.56 60.22 -57.67
C HIS A 231 -13.21 60.65 -57.08
N LEU A 232 -12.49 59.76 -56.38
CA LEU A 232 -11.18 60.06 -55.82
C LEU A 232 -10.04 59.61 -56.76
N PRO A 233 -9.01 60.46 -57.01
CA PRO A 233 -8.80 61.80 -56.44
C PRO A 233 -9.37 62.96 -57.30
N ASP A 234 -9.98 62.65 -58.45
CA ASP A 234 -10.18 63.63 -59.54
C ASP A 234 -11.35 64.60 -59.31
N ASN A 235 -12.34 64.27 -58.48
CA ASN A 235 -13.52 65.09 -58.20
C ASN A 235 -13.92 65.06 -56.72
N LEU A 236 -13.19 65.82 -55.90
CA LEU A 236 -13.29 65.81 -54.44
C LEU A 236 -14.63 66.33 -53.90
N ILE A 237 -15.21 67.35 -54.54
CA ILE A 237 -16.49 67.94 -54.12
C ILE A 237 -17.58 66.87 -54.26
N LEU A 238 -17.63 66.21 -55.42
CA LEU A 238 -18.62 65.18 -55.69
C LEU A 238 -18.43 63.95 -54.79
N ALA A 239 -17.17 63.54 -54.52
CA ALA A 239 -16.86 62.50 -53.56
C ALA A 239 -17.40 62.83 -52.15
N ASN A 240 -17.21 64.07 -51.68
CA ASN A 240 -17.71 64.50 -50.38
C ASN A 240 -19.25 64.56 -50.32
N ASP A 241 -19.90 65.02 -51.39
CA ASP A 241 -21.37 65.03 -51.50
C ASP A 241 -21.94 63.60 -51.46
N ASP A 242 -21.26 62.65 -52.13
CA ASP A 242 -21.66 61.24 -52.09
C ASP A 242 -21.51 60.62 -50.69
N LEU A 243 -20.44 60.98 -49.96
CA LEU A 243 -20.23 60.52 -48.59
C LEU A 243 -21.22 61.15 -47.59
N GLU A 244 -21.63 62.40 -47.79
CA GLU A 244 -22.69 63.03 -46.99
C GLU A 244 -24.03 62.31 -47.20
N ILE A 245 -24.36 62.00 -48.45
CA ILE A 245 -25.58 61.28 -48.79
C ILE A 245 -25.55 59.86 -48.21
N LEU A 246 -24.42 59.15 -48.34
CA LEU A 246 -24.21 57.85 -47.72
C LEU A 246 -24.38 57.93 -46.18
N TRP A 247 -23.78 58.94 -45.55
CA TRP A 247 -23.91 59.13 -44.11
C TRP A 247 -25.37 59.38 -43.69
N SER A 248 -26.10 60.23 -44.41
CA SER A 248 -27.52 60.47 -44.14
C SER A 248 -28.37 59.22 -44.32
N MET A 249 -28.09 58.39 -45.33
CA MET A 249 -28.78 57.12 -45.54
C MET A 249 -28.56 56.17 -44.35
N MET A 250 -27.32 56.05 -43.87
CA MET A 250 -26.99 55.21 -42.72
C MET A 250 -27.48 55.78 -41.38
N ALA A 251 -27.52 57.11 -41.24
CA ALA A 251 -28.02 57.78 -40.05
C ALA A 251 -29.54 57.58 -39.86
N ASN A 252 -30.28 57.47 -40.96
CA ASN A 252 -31.68 57.07 -40.93
C ASN A 252 -31.85 55.59 -40.55
N GLY A 253 -30.78 54.81 -40.56
CA GLY A 253 -30.78 53.39 -40.18
C GLY A 253 -31.57 52.53 -41.16
N PHE A 254 -32.02 51.37 -40.68
CA PHE A 254 -32.87 50.46 -41.44
C PHE A 254 -34.35 50.85 -41.28
N THR A 255 -34.78 51.99 -41.80
CA THR A 255 -36.20 52.39 -41.75
C THR A 255 -37.00 51.75 -42.88
N SER A 256 -38.09 51.06 -42.55
CA SER A 256 -39.10 50.69 -43.55
C SER A 256 -39.93 51.92 -43.94
N PRO A 257 -40.35 52.09 -45.21
CA PRO A 257 -41.16 53.23 -45.67
C PRO A 257 -42.51 53.41 -44.95
N ASN A 258 -42.93 52.47 -44.10
CA ASN A 258 -44.17 52.56 -43.32
C ASN A 258 -44.06 53.36 -42.01
N ASP A 259 -42.86 53.72 -41.55
CA ASP A 259 -42.67 54.44 -40.28
C ASP A 259 -42.58 55.97 -40.44
N ILE A 260 -42.77 56.49 -41.66
CA ILE A 260 -42.92 57.94 -41.87
C ILE A 260 -44.36 58.33 -41.52
N VAL A 261 -44.62 58.55 -40.23
CA VAL A 261 -45.79 59.32 -39.80
C VAL A 261 -45.60 60.74 -40.32
N VAL A 262 -46.31 61.06 -41.39
CA VAL A 262 -46.44 62.40 -41.94
C VAL A 262 -46.97 63.32 -40.84
N LEU A 263 -46.09 64.16 -40.29
CA LEU A 263 -46.47 65.32 -39.48
C LEU A 263 -47.05 66.39 -40.41
N GLU A 264 -48.26 66.16 -40.90
CA GLU A 264 -49.10 67.21 -41.50
C GLU A 264 -50.03 67.71 -40.39
N ASN A 265 -49.63 68.82 -39.77
CA ASN A 265 -50.40 69.47 -38.73
C ASN A 265 -50.41 70.95 -39.04
N THR A 266 -51.44 71.42 -39.75
CA THR A 266 -52.13 72.70 -39.54
C THR A 266 -53.35 72.73 -40.43
N GLU A 267 -54.53 72.34 -39.92
CA GLU A 267 -55.76 73.07 -40.16
C GLU A 267 -56.64 73.01 -38.91
N GLU A 268 -57.08 74.20 -38.49
CA GLU A 268 -58.04 74.49 -37.46
C GLU A 268 -59.41 73.87 -37.78
N ASN A 269 -60.09 73.24 -36.82
CA ASN A 269 -61.22 73.85 -36.11
C ASN A 269 -62.05 72.84 -35.31
N ASP A 270 -62.62 73.42 -34.25
CA ASP A 270 -63.88 73.07 -33.60
C ASP A 270 -63.96 71.88 -32.63
N LEU A 271 -63.78 72.26 -31.35
CA LEU A 271 -64.83 72.31 -30.34
C LEU A 271 -65.60 71.03 -29.99
N ASN A 272 -65.49 70.74 -28.69
CA ASN A 272 -66.58 70.36 -27.78
C ASN A 272 -66.67 68.87 -27.41
N SER A 273 -66.16 68.52 -26.22
CA SER A 273 -66.99 68.04 -25.10
C SER A 273 -66.16 67.80 -23.81
N THR A 274 -66.47 68.60 -22.81
CA THR A 274 -66.32 68.44 -21.35
C THR A 274 -66.96 67.10 -20.88
N SER A 275 -66.66 66.40 -19.77
CA SER A 275 -66.13 66.70 -18.43
C SER A 275 -65.78 65.39 -17.68
N GLN A 276 -64.97 65.50 -16.62
CA GLN A 276 -65.00 64.72 -15.35
C GLN A 276 -64.70 63.20 -15.41
N SER A 277 -64.09 62.55 -14.42
CA SER A 277 -63.93 62.85 -13.00
C SER A 277 -62.64 62.20 -12.47
N SER A 278 -62.12 62.79 -11.40
CA SER A 278 -61.16 62.27 -10.44
C SER A 278 -61.42 60.82 -10.03
N ASP A 279 -60.35 60.05 -9.78
CA ASP A 279 -60.20 59.47 -8.45
C ASP A 279 -58.74 59.18 -8.08
N THR A 280 -58.50 59.39 -6.80
CA THR A 280 -57.22 59.38 -6.09
C THR A 280 -57.16 58.08 -5.30
N THR A 281 -56.00 57.42 -5.22
CA THR A 281 -55.47 56.67 -4.04
C THR A 281 -54.19 55.95 -4.49
N SER A 282 -52.99 56.36 -4.04
CA SER A 282 -52.40 56.14 -2.71
C SER A 282 -52.00 54.68 -2.45
N ALA A 283 -50.68 54.42 -2.50
CA ALA A 283 -49.87 53.80 -1.43
C ALA A 283 -48.77 52.84 -1.96
N THR A 284 -47.53 53.27 -1.78
CA THR A 284 -46.31 52.44 -1.63
C THR A 284 -46.36 51.78 -0.23
N PRO A 285 -45.80 50.56 0.00
CA PRO A 285 -44.40 50.41 0.47
C PRO A 285 -43.68 49.16 -0.11
N THR A 286 -42.43 49.27 -0.57
CA THR A 286 -41.13 49.08 0.14
C THR A 286 -40.81 47.63 0.58
N PRO A 287 -39.59 47.11 0.30
CA PRO A 287 -39.25 45.69 0.44
C PRO A 287 -38.43 45.32 1.71
N LYS A 288 -38.33 43.99 1.91
CA LYS A 288 -37.28 43.19 2.61
C LYS A 288 -37.32 43.12 4.15
N PRO A 289 -36.79 42.04 4.79
CA PRO A 289 -35.51 41.34 4.54
C PRO A 289 -35.60 39.98 3.86
#